data_AF-A0A183IYI5-F1
#
_entry.id   AF-A0A183IYI5-F1
#
_cell.length_a   1.000
_cell.length_b   1.000
_cell.length_c   1.000
_cell.angle_alpha   90.00
_cell.angle_beta   90.00
_cell.angle_gamma   90.00
#
_symmetry.space_group_name_H-M   'P 1'
#
loop_
_entity.id
_entity.type
_entity.pdbx_description
1 polymer ?
#
loop_
_entity_poly.entity_id
_entity_poly.type
_entity_poly.pdbx_seq_one_letter_code
_entity_poly.pdbx_strand_id
1 'polypeptide(L)'
;MLQCAKSSVGDNVLPDMPVKAMRLLRLVLANLMASDHRLQDYLAADSLVQLVEDSLKITLETGHSLIVQKCMYLHEALKLARLLCHDESLRSDLLEVISCVLCSHIAEFQMLSNPISASAVMKNGIRRGDSETLPKWSVPGLKILVELLLFLREQVTFSEPHAQLYRKILEDKRFRAFFAFGLISDDSILVEYCLNLTPDLMTVGVDQAKRLSENIVAVVKNSSSVDETTSSASKSKRLSGQFVLPNYFHTDSSESAAIDELIKSFKAGNLQSGNIMMSQVIDVYERKLAALQMKEKQVNEVLRANKKALQQNDRLLINNQNSRQEAENEAVKLRSLLHESERKSEKTFVKLTTAEQEIATLTKQVLQLNEDIKECKAIIESYKEKEGNYEMKITNLQKALETSKIDMESEKEYHNVLRKHYDQLKNKFETNSCKLMNAEEELNRLRRSLKEKDVELQGHLNAEEELAVANKQKEEDISCLEKNVEKLRENLQVLEQDKKMLQQKNADLETDSSEKSTCIKDLTNKLKNMEENIAKFNQITQVIHQMTGEAVPFK
;
A
#
# COMPACT_ATOMS: atom_id res chain seq x y z
N MET A 1 19.04 -19.28 -8.00
CA MET A 1 17.65 -19.75 -8.25
C MET A 1 16.65 -18.78 -7.65
N LEU A 2 16.63 -18.61 -6.33
CA LEU A 2 15.70 -17.72 -5.64
C LEU A 2 15.74 -16.28 -6.17
N GLN A 3 16.93 -15.70 -6.34
CA GLN A 3 17.10 -14.34 -6.87
C GLN A 3 16.59 -14.19 -8.32
N CYS A 4 16.82 -15.17 -9.18
CA CYS A 4 16.33 -15.15 -10.57
C CYS A 4 14.81 -15.35 -10.65
N ALA A 5 14.22 -16.01 -9.65
CA ALA A 5 12.78 -16.17 -9.56
C ALA A 5 12.10 -14.94 -8.96
N LYS A 6 12.77 -14.20 -8.06
CA LYS A 6 12.29 -12.91 -7.55
C LYS A 6 12.29 -11.79 -8.62
N SER A 7 13.04 -11.94 -9.71
CA SER A 7 13.07 -10.95 -10.79
C SER A 7 11.75 -10.95 -11.58
N SER A 8 11.15 -9.77 -11.76
CA SER A 8 9.91 -9.60 -12.53
C SER A 8 10.06 -10.15 -13.95
N VAL A 9 8.99 -10.76 -14.47
CA VAL A 9 8.90 -11.32 -15.84
C VAL A 9 9.17 -10.25 -16.92
N GLY A 10 9.16 -8.95 -16.57
CA GLY A 10 9.48 -7.83 -17.47
C GLY A 10 10.92 -7.27 -17.41
N ASP A 11 11.72 -7.58 -16.39
CA ASP A 11 13.01 -6.90 -16.15
C ASP A 11 14.24 -7.61 -16.77
N ASN A 12 14.03 -8.80 -17.37
CA ASN A 12 15.12 -9.65 -17.83
C ASN A 12 15.24 -9.71 -19.36
N VAL A 13 16.49 -9.77 -19.85
CA VAL A 13 16.89 -9.91 -21.27
C VAL A 13 16.25 -11.15 -21.95
N LEU A 14 15.80 -12.13 -21.17
CA LEU A 14 14.98 -13.26 -21.61
C LEU A 14 13.76 -13.44 -20.69
N PRO A 15 12.52 -13.28 -21.19
CA PRO A 15 11.30 -13.35 -20.38
C PRO A 15 10.91 -14.78 -19.94
N ASP A 16 11.65 -15.80 -20.37
CA ASP A 16 11.45 -17.21 -20.00
C ASP A 16 12.33 -17.66 -18.81
N MET A 17 13.30 -16.82 -18.40
CA MET A 17 14.23 -17.14 -17.32
C MET A 17 13.56 -17.26 -15.93
N PRO A 18 12.61 -16.38 -15.54
CA PRO A 18 11.94 -16.49 -14.24
C PRO A 18 11.09 -17.77 -14.11
N VAL A 19 10.42 -18.18 -15.19
CA VAL A 19 9.60 -19.41 -15.24
C VAL A 19 10.47 -20.65 -15.04
N LYS A 20 11.61 -20.71 -15.75
CA LYS A 20 12.58 -21.82 -15.61
C LYS A 20 13.20 -21.86 -14.21
N ALA A 21 13.52 -20.70 -13.64
CA ALA A 21 14.05 -20.60 -12.28
C ALA A 21 13.04 -21.11 -11.23
N MET A 22 11.75 -20.75 -11.38
CA MET A 22 10.66 -21.26 -10.54
C MET A 22 10.51 -22.78 -10.65
N ARG A 23 10.51 -23.31 -11.86
CA ARG A 23 10.39 -24.75 -12.10
C ARG A 23 11.57 -25.53 -11.51
N LEU A 24 12.79 -25.01 -11.66
CA LEU A 24 14.00 -25.62 -11.09
C LEU A 24 13.94 -25.58 -9.56
N LEU A 25 13.54 -24.46 -8.96
CA LEU A 25 13.38 -24.33 -7.52
C LEU A 25 12.37 -25.36 -6.99
N ARG A 26 11.21 -25.48 -7.63
CA ARG A 26 10.18 -26.47 -7.27
C ARG A 26 10.72 -27.90 -7.30
N LEU A 27 11.48 -28.28 -8.33
CA LEU A 27 12.05 -29.62 -8.44
C LEU A 27 13.09 -29.92 -7.36
N VAL A 28 13.95 -28.94 -7.04
CA VAL A 28 14.95 -29.08 -5.97
C VAL A 28 14.26 -29.23 -4.61
N LEU A 29 13.25 -28.40 -4.33
CA LEU A 29 12.50 -28.48 -3.07
C LEU A 29 11.69 -29.77 -2.96
N ALA A 30 11.10 -30.25 -4.06
CA ALA A 30 10.39 -31.53 -4.07
C ALA A 30 11.33 -32.70 -3.74
N ASN A 31 12.56 -32.69 -4.27
CA ASN A 31 13.56 -33.70 -3.95
C ASN A 31 14.04 -33.62 -2.48
N LEU A 32 14.15 -32.40 -1.92
CA LEU A 32 14.51 -32.21 -0.52
C LEU A 32 13.42 -32.72 0.43
N MET A 33 12.15 -32.42 0.13
CA MET A 33 11.00 -32.93 0.88
C MET A 33 10.84 -34.45 0.76
N ALA A 34 11.13 -35.02 -0.42
CA ALA A 34 11.12 -36.48 -0.62
C ALA A 34 12.28 -37.20 0.10
N SER A 35 13.33 -36.47 0.47
CA SER A 35 14.49 -36.98 1.23
C SER A 35 14.37 -36.75 2.74
N ASP A 36 13.20 -36.33 3.22
CA ASP A 36 12.87 -36.08 4.64
C ASP A 36 13.76 -35.03 5.32
N HIS A 37 14.33 -34.11 4.54
CA HIS A 37 15.13 -32.98 5.04
C HIS A 37 14.22 -31.79 5.37
N ARG A 38 14.46 -31.12 6.50
CA ARG A 38 13.70 -29.92 6.88
C ARG A 38 14.08 -28.75 5.97
N LEU A 39 13.08 -28.10 5.38
CA LEU A 39 13.30 -26.96 4.48
C LEU A 39 14.00 -25.78 5.17
N GLN A 40 13.79 -25.62 6.48
CA GLN A 40 14.37 -24.58 7.33
C GLN A 40 15.90 -24.67 7.46
N ASP A 41 16.50 -25.84 7.23
CA ASP A 41 17.95 -26.03 7.37
C ASP A 41 18.74 -25.47 6.17
N TYR A 42 18.06 -25.26 5.04
CA TYR A 42 18.69 -24.86 3.78
C TYR A 42 18.21 -23.50 3.26
N LEU A 43 17.00 -23.06 3.63
CA LEU A 43 16.42 -21.81 3.17
C LEU A 43 15.63 -21.12 4.30
N ALA A 44 15.77 -19.80 4.39
CA ALA A 44 14.94 -19.00 5.27
C ALA A 44 13.47 -19.09 4.82
N ALA A 45 12.60 -19.55 5.73
CA ALA A 45 11.15 -19.65 5.54
C ALA A 45 10.55 -18.36 4.96
N ASP A 46 10.91 -17.22 5.54
CA ASP A 46 10.47 -15.88 5.14
C ASP A 46 10.77 -15.58 3.68
N SER A 47 11.92 -16.03 3.17
CA SER A 47 12.32 -15.78 1.78
C SER A 47 11.50 -16.58 0.76
N LEU A 48 10.99 -17.75 1.16
CA LEU A 48 10.11 -18.59 0.34
C LEU A 48 8.66 -18.08 0.39
N VAL A 49 8.19 -17.70 1.59
CA VAL A 49 6.85 -17.13 1.78
C VAL A 49 6.71 -15.83 0.98
N GLN A 50 7.68 -14.91 1.10
CA GLN A 50 7.71 -13.66 0.35
C GLN A 50 7.78 -13.89 -1.16
N LEU A 51 8.56 -14.89 -1.61
CA LEU A 51 8.63 -15.24 -3.03
C LEU A 51 7.27 -15.70 -3.57
N VAL A 52 6.53 -16.52 -2.81
CA VAL A 52 5.19 -16.96 -3.20
C VAL A 52 4.21 -15.78 -3.18
N GLU A 53 4.30 -14.90 -2.18
CA GLU A 53 3.50 -13.67 -2.10
C GLU A 53 3.64 -12.80 -3.35
N ASP A 54 4.87 -12.43 -3.68
CA ASP A 54 5.19 -11.56 -4.81
C ASP A 54 4.81 -12.22 -6.13
N SER A 55 4.95 -13.55 -6.22
CA SER A 55 4.66 -14.31 -7.43
C SER A 55 3.17 -14.45 -7.71
N LEU A 56 2.34 -14.57 -6.68
CA LEU A 56 0.89 -14.71 -6.83
C LEU A 56 0.18 -13.36 -7.00
N LYS A 57 0.81 -12.24 -6.59
CA LYS A 57 0.28 -10.87 -6.74
C LYS A 57 0.58 -10.22 -8.10
N ILE A 58 1.13 -10.97 -9.06
CA ILE A 58 1.45 -10.44 -10.39
C ILE A 58 0.18 -10.05 -11.17
N THR A 59 0.20 -8.87 -11.76
CA THR A 59 -0.89 -8.39 -12.62
C THR A 59 -0.90 -9.08 -13.99
N LEU A 60 -2.04 -9.68 -14.32
CA LEU A 60 -2.32 -10.29 -15.62
C LEU A 60 -3.11 -9.31 -16.48
N GLU A 61 -2.51 -8.84 -17.58
CA GLU A 61 -3.15 -7.94 -18.55
C GLU A 61 -3.34 -8.66 -19.88
N THR A 62 -4.59 -8.82 -20.31
CA THR A 62 -4.99 -9.63 -21.49
C THR A 62 -4.41 -9.15 -22.82
N GLY A 63 -4.02 -7.87 -22.92
CA GLY A 63 -3.40 -7.27 -24.10
C GLY A 63 -1.87 -7.26 -24.12
N HIS A 64 -1.20 -7.70 -23.04
CA HIS A 64 0.26 -7.59 -22.94
C HIS A 64 0.98 -8.71 -23.72
N SER A 65 2.05 -8.36 -24.43
CA SER A 65 2.90 -9.29 -25.19
C SER A 65 3.47 -10.48 -24.39
N LEU A 66 3.55 -10.37 -23.05
CA LEU A 66 4.14 -11.37 -22.17
C LEU A 66 3.08 -12.12 -21.34
N ILE A 67 1.78 -11.98 -21.66
CA ILE A 67 0.71 -12.62 -20.87
C ILE A 67 0.90 -14.13 -20.76
N VAL A 68 1.34 -14.79 -21.84
CA VAL A 68 1.61 -16.23 -21.83
C VAL A 68 2.66 -16.59 -20.78
N GLN A 69 3.75 -15.82 -20.70
CA GLN A 69 4.83 -16.05 -19.75
C GLN A 69 4.41 -15.70 -18.32
N LYS A 70 3.65 -14.61 -18.12
CA LYS A 70 3.08 -14.28 -16.81
C LYS A 70 2.12 -15.36 -16.31
N CYS A 71 1.28 -15.91 -17.20
CA CYS A 71 0.40 -17.03 -16.87
C CYS A 71 1.19 -18.31 -16.52
N MET A 72 2.23 -18.63 -17.29
CA MET A 72 3.09 -19.79 -16.98
C MET A 72 3.86 -19.61 -15.68
N TYR A 73 4.31 -18.38 -15.39
CA TYR A 73 4.97 -18.04 -14.14
C TYR A 73 4.01 -18.21 -12.95
N LEU A 74 2.79 -17.65 -13.04
CA LEU A 74 1.77 -17.78 -12.01
C LEU A 74 1.37 -19.25 -11.77
N HIS A 75 1.30 -20.04 -12.85
CA HIS A 75 1.04 -21.47 -12.77
C HIS A 75 2.13 -22.24 -12.00
N GLU A 76 3.41 -21.99 -12.31
CA GLU A 76 4.50 -22.63 -11.56
C GLU A 76 4.61 -22.11 -10.12
N ALA A 77 4.24 -20.84 -9.86
CA ALA A 77 4.16 -20.29 -8.51
C ALA A 77 3.06 -20.98 -7.66
N LEU A 78 1.89 -21.26 -8.25
CA LEU A 78 0.83 -22.04 -7.59
C LEU A 78 1.26 -23.48 -7.29
N LYS A 79 1.99 -24.12 -8.22
CA LYS A 79 2.58 -25.44 -7.98
C LYS A 79 3.59 -25.44 -6.85
N LEU A 80 4.40 -24.38 -6.76
CA LEU A 80 5.36 -24.20 -5.68
C LEU A 80 4.65 -23.99 -4.34
N ALA A 81 3.63 -23.12 -4.30
CA ALA A 81 2.81 -22.90 -3.12
C ALA A 81 2.16 -24.19 -2.61
N ARG A 82 1.58 -24.98 -3.52
CA ARG A 82 1.00 -26.29 -3.22
C ARG A 82 2.02 -27.25 -2.59
N LEU A 83 3.21 -27.33 -3.17
CA LEU A 83 4.30 -28.15 -2.63
C LEU A 83 4.72 -27.68 -1.23
N LEU A 84 4.93 -26.38 -1.02
CA LEU A 84 5.39 -25.83 0.25
C LEU A 84 4.36 -25.98 1.37
N CYS A 85 3.05 -25.94 1.07
CA CYS A 85 2.01 -26.18 2.07
C CYS A 85 1.95 -27.62 2.59
N HIS A 86 2.69 -28.56 1.99
CA HIS A 86 2.85 -29.90 2.57
C HIS A 86 3.76 -29.88 3.80
N ASP A 87 4.68 -28.93 3.91
CA ASP A 87 5.50 -28.73 5.11
C ASP A 87 4.67 -28.05 6.21
N GLU A 88 4.50 -28.72 7.36
CA GLU A 88 3.71 -28.21 8.49
C GLU A 88 4.23 -26.88 9.01
N SER A 89 5.54 -26.65 8.91
CA SER A 89 6.18 -25.47 9.48
C SER A 89 5.94 -24.19 8.65
N LEU A 90 5.70 -24.32 7.35
CA LEU A 90 5.46 -23.19 6.43
C LEU A 90 3.98 -22.96 6.13
N ARG A 91 3.14 -23.96 6.40
CA ARG A 91 1.72 -23.96 5.99
C ARG A 91 0.94 -22.79 6.56
N SER A 92 1.09 -22.49 7.86
CA SER A 92 0.34 -21.41 8.51
C SER A 92 0.69 -20.05 7.90
N ASP A 93 1.99 -19.76 7.76
CA ASP A 93 2.49 -18.50 7.21
C ASP A 93 2.10 -18.35 5.73
N LEU A 94 2.13 -19.45 4.95
CA LEU A 94 1.68 -19.46 3.57
C LEU A 94 0.18 -19.25 3.43
N LEU A 95 -0.65 -19.79 4.33
CA LEU A 95 -2.11 -19.61 4.29
C LEU A 95 -2.53 -18.20 4.72
N GLU A 96 -1.73 -17.49 5.51
CA GLU A 96 -1.94 -16.08 5.83
C GLU A 96 -1.70 -15.20 4.60
N VAL A 97 -0.61 -15.48 3.89
CA VAL A 97 -0.19 -14.73 2.70
C VAL A 97 -1.06 -15.06 1.48
N ILE A 98 -1.33 -16.35 1.24
CA ILE A 98 -2.25 -16.83 0.21
C ILE A 98 -3.67 -16.72 0.74
N SER A 99 -4.16 -15.50 0.86
CA SER A 99 -5.52 -15.25 1.34
C SER A 99 -6.58 -15.83 0.40
N CYS A 100 -7.74 -16.16 0.96
CA CYS A 100 -8.91 -16.58 0.18
C CYS A 100 -9.37 -15.50 -0.82
N VAL A 101 -9.14 -14.22 -0.49
CA VAL A 101 -9.45 -13.08 -1.37
C VAL A 101 -8.56 -13.10 -2.60
N LEU A 102 -7.26 -13.35 -2.44
CA LEU A 102 -6.31 -13.47 -3.56
C LEU A 102 -6.69 -14.65 -4.46
N CYS A 103 -6.99 -15.81 -3.88
CA CYS A 103 -7.46 -16.99 -4.61
C CYS A 103 -8.75 -16.70 -5.39
N SER A 104 -9.72 -16.02 -4.76
CA SER A 104 -10.97 -15.64 -5.41
C SER A 104 -10.73 -14.68 -6.57
N HIS A 105 -9.80 -13.74 -6.44
CA HIS A 105 -9.47 -12.79 -7.51
C HIS A 105 -8.82 -13.49 -8.70
N ILE A 106 -7.88 -14.41 -8.46
CA ILE A 106 -7.25 -15.22 -9.52
C ILE A 106 -8.32 -16.06 -10.25
N ALA A 107 -9.22 -16.71 -9.52
CA ALA A 107 -10.29 -17.51 -10.11
C ALA A 107 -11.26 -16.66 -10.95
N GLU A 108 -11.75 -15.54 -10.42
CA GLU A 108 -12.67 -14.65 -11.14
C GLU A 108 -12.01 -14.04 -12.38
N PHE A 109 -10.75 -13.64 -12.31
CA PHE A 109 -10.00 -13.15 -13.48
C PHE A 109 -9.96 -14.21 -14.59
N GLN A 110 -9.60 -15.45 -14.27
CA GLN A 110 -9.58 -16.52 -15.28
C GLN A 110 -10.98 -16.79 -15.83
N MET A 111 -12.02 -16.78 -14.98
CA MET A 111 -13.38 -17.11 -15.41
C MET A 111 -14.06 -16.00 -16.23
N LEU A 112 -13.71 -14.74 -16.00
CA LEU A 112 -14.24 -13.57 -16.72
C LEU A 112 -13.45 -13.24 -17.98
N SER A 113 -12.12 -13.28 -17.91
CA SER A 113 -11.25 -12.77 -18.97
C SER A 113 -10.86 -13.86 -19.99
N ASN A 114 -10.90 -15.14 -19.62
CA ASN A 114 -10.50 -16.22 -20.53
C ASN A 114 -11.68 -16.63 -21.44
N PRO A 115 -11.52 -16.59 -22.78
CA PRO A 115 -12.61 -16.87 -23.72
C PRO A 115 -13.14 -18.31 -23.71
N ILE A 116 -12.49 -19.24 -22.99
CA ILE A 116 -13.02 -20.61 -22.79
C ILE A 116 -14.36 -20.60 -22.05
N SER A 117 -14.62 -19.60 -21.17
CA SER A 117 -15.92 -19.45 -20.48
C SER A 117 -17.05 -19.05 -21.42
N ALA A 118 -16.73 -18.43 -22.56
CA ALA A 118 -17.71 -17.94 -23.49
C ALA A 118 -18.37 -19.13 -24.21
N SER A 119 -19.67 -19.28 -24.00
CA SER A 119 -20.54 -20.26 -24.66
C SER A 119 -20.38 -20.32 -26.20
N ALA A 120 -19.75 -19.32 -26.83
CA ALA A 120 -19.41 -19.30 -28.24
C ALA A 120 -18.41 -20.39 -28.65
N VAL A 121 -17.44 -20.73 -27.79
CA VAL A 121 -16.44 -21.79 -28.07
C VAL A 121 -17.09 -23.18 -28.07
N MET A 122 -18.08 -23.41 -27.20
CA MET A 122 -18.87 -24.66 -27.18
C MET A 122 -19.93 -24.75 -28.28
N LYS A 123 -20.47 -23.63 -28.77
CA LYS A 123 -21.54 -23.60 -29.79
C LYS A 123 -21.03 -23.60 -31.24
N ASN A 124 -19.87 -22.99 -31.52
CA ASN A 124 -19.36 -22.86 -32.88
C ASN A 124 -18.30 -23.91 -33.26
N GLY A 125 -17.91 -24.75 -32.31
CA GLY A 125 -16.96 -25.82 -32.54
C GLY A 125 -15.52 -25.34 -32.66
N ILE A 126 -14.64 -25.97 -31.89
CA ILE A 126 -13.20 -25.81 -32.06
C ILE A 126 -12.80 -26.76 -33.20
N ARG A 127 -12.56 -26.22 -34.40
CA ARG A 127 -11.93 -26.98 -35.48
C ARG A 127 -10.53 -27.38 -35.01
N ARG A 128 -10.22 -28.68 -34.99
CA ARG A 128 -8.93 -29.26 -34.52
C ARG A 128 -7.70 -28.90 -35.39
N GLY A 129 -7.67 -27.73 -36.03
CA GLY A 129 -6.60 -27.32 -36.95
C GLY A 129 -6.35 -25.83 -37.04
N ASP A 130 -7.28 -24.98 -36.60
CA ASP A 130 -7.12 -23.52 -36.73
C ASP A 130 -6.66 -22.93 -35.40
N SER A 131 -5.34 -22.86 -35.22
CA SER A 131 -4.63 -22.18 -34.12
C SER A 131 -4.94 -20.66 -34.00
N GLU A 132 -5.92 -20.14 -34.75
CA GLU A 132 -6.20 -18.70 -34.87
C GLU A 132 -7.43 -18.22 -34.07
N THR A 133 -8.22 -19.11 -33.47
CA THR A 133 -9.48 -18.70 -32.80
C THR A 133 -9.39 -18.53 -31.28
N LEU A 134 -8.45 -19.18 -30.59
CA LEU A 134 -8.22 -18.97 -29.16
C LEU A 134 -6.89 -18.24 -28.90
N PRO A 135 -6.86 -17.22 -28.02
CA PRO A 135 -5.62 -16.62 -27.55
C PRO A 135 -4.68 -17.67 -26.96
N LYS A 136 -3.38 -17.58 -27.29
CA LYS A 136 -2.35 -18.53 -26.85
C LYS A 136 -2.24 -18.66 -25.32
N TRP A 137 -2.74 -17.69 -24.55
CA TRP A 137 -2.73 -17.69 -23.09
C TRP A 137 -3.93 -18.41 -22.46
N SER A 138 -4.95 -18.79 -23.24
CA SER A 138 -6.16 -19.44 -22.72
C SER A 138 -5.89 -20.79 -22.06
N VAL A 139 -5.00 -21.61 -22.65
CA VAL A 139 -4.60 -22.91 -22.08
C VAL A 139 -3.75 -22.73 -20.81
N PRO A 140 -2.71 -21.87 -20.77
CA PRO A 140 -2.05 -21.48 -19.52
C PRO A 140 -3.01 -20.96 -18.45
N GLY A 141 -3.99 -20.12 -18.81
CA GLY A 141 -5.00 -19.61 -17.88
C GLY A 141 -5.88 -20.69 -17.27
N LEU A 142 -6.28 -21.69 -18.06
CA LEU A 142 -6.98 -22.87 -17.56
C LEU A 142 -6.14 -23.68 -16.58
N LYS A 143 -4.84 -23.86 -16.88
CA LYS A 143 -3.92 -24.56 -15.98
C LYS A 143 -3.83 -23.90 -14.61
N ILE A 144 -3.80 -22.56 -14.56
CA ILE A 144 -3.83 -21.77 -13.32
C ILE A 144 -5.11 -22.07 -12.53
N LEU A 145 -6.27 -22.05 -13.19
CA LEU A 145 -7.56 -22.27 -12.55
C LEU A 145 -7.68 -23.68 -11.95
N VAL A 146 -7.22 -24.69 -12.68
CA VAL A 146 -7.23 -26.09 -12.23
C VAL A 146 -6.21 -26.32 -11.11
N GLU A 147 -5.00 -25.76 -11.21
CA GLU A 147 -3.98 -25.87 -10.16
C GLU A 147 -4.40 -25.13 -8.89
N LEU A 148 -5.07 -23.98 -9.01
CA LEU A 148 -5.67 -23.26 -7.88
C LEU A 148 -6.72 -24.12 -7.18
N LEU A 149 -7.55 -24.84 -7.91
CA LEU A 149 -8.53 -25.76 -7.32
C LEU A 149 -7.87 -26.95 -6.63
N LEU A 150 -6.79 -27.50 -7.18
CA LEU A 150 -6.00 -28.55 -6.53
C LEU A 150 -5.36 -28.03 -5.24
N PHE A 151 -4.79 -26.83 -5.26
CA PHE A 151 -4.29 -26.16 -4.06
C PHE A 151 -5.40 -26.03 -3.01
N LEU A 152 -6.54 -25.43 -3.38
CA LEU A 152 -7.66 -25.24 -2.46
C LEU A 152 -8.19 -26.55 -1.89
N ARG A 153 -8.24 -27.63 -2.70
CA ARG A 153 -8.64 -28.98 -2.27
C ARG A 153 -7.75 -29.52 -1.15
N GLU A 154 -6.43 -29.40 -1.32
CA GLU A 154 -5.46 -29.87 -0.32
C GLU A 154 -5.51 -29.04 0.97
N GLN A 155 -5.97 -27.79 0.90
CA GLN A 155 -6.09 -26.90 2.05
C GLN A 155 -7.46 -26.92 2.75
N VAL A 156 -8.42 -27.73 2.28
CA VAL A 156 -9.79 -27.80 2.84
C VAL A 156 -9.81 -28.14 4.33
N THR A 157 -8.87 -28.96 4.80
CA THR A 157 -8.78 -29.40 6.20
C THR A 157 -8.09 -28.39 7.11
N PHE A 158 -7.35 -27.44 6.55
CA PHE A 158 -6.49 -26.51 7.30
C PHE A 158 -7.05 -25.09 7.37
N SER A 159 -7.94 -24.71 6.43
CA SER A 159 -8.51 -23.36 6.41
C SER A 159 -9.96 -23.37 5.93
N GLU A 160 -10.89 -23.04 6.85
CA GLU A 160 -12.32 -22.91 6.56
C GLU A 160 -12.65 -21.93 5.42
N PRO A 161 -12.08 -20.70 5.34
CA PRO A 161 -12.40 -19.79 4.25
C PRO A 161 -11.95 -20.33 2.87
N HIS A 162 -10.85 -21.08 2.80
CA HIS A 162 -10.40 -21.74 1.57
C HIS A 162 -11.33 -22.90 1.19
N ALA A 163 -11.81 -23.67 2.17
CA ALA A 163 -12.80 -24.72 1.94
C ALA A 163 -14.13 -24.17 1.38
N GLN A 164 -14.59 -23.03 1.89
CA GLN A 164 -15.79 -22.37 1.38
C GLN A 164 -15.60 -21.86 -0.05
N LEU A 165 -14.45 -21.25 -0.35
CA LEU A 165 -14.12 -20.80 -1.71
C LEU A 165 -14.04 -21.98 -2.70
N TYR A 166 -13.42 -23.08 -2.31
CA TYR A 166 -13.32 -24.29 -3.12
C TYR A 166 -14.70 -24.79 -3.57
N ARG A 167 -15.64 -24.95 -2.62
CA ARG A 167 -17.03 -25.35 -2.93
C ARG A 167 -17.73 -24.34 -3.83
N LYS A 168 -17.56 -23.04 -3.55
CA LYS A 168 -18.17 -21.96 -4.34
C LYS A 168 -17.73 -21.99 -5.80
N ILE A 169 -16.43 -22.23 -6.07
CA ILE A 169 -15.91 -22.31 -7.45
C ILE A 169 -16.42 -23.57 -8.15
N LEU A 170 -16.48 -24.71 -7.47
CA LEU A 170 -17.03 -25.95 -8.04
C LEU A 170 -18.52 -25.84 -8.40
N GLU A 171 -19.29 -25.10 -7.61
CA GLU A 171 -20.72 -24.85 -7.87
C GLU A 171 -20.95 -23.84 -9.01
N ASP A 172 -19.93 -23.04 -9.37
CA ASP A 172 -20.04 -22.01 -10.40
C ASP A 172 -20.28 -22.61 -11.80
N LYS A 173 -21.31 -22.09 -12.45
CA LYS A 173 -21.74 -22.51 -13.78
C LYS A 173 -20.68 -22.28 -14.86
N ARG A 174 -19.88 -21.21 -14.73
CA ARG A 174 -18.83 -20.81 -15.68
C ARG A 174 -17.67 -21.79 -15.66
N PHE A 175 -17.32 -22.33 -14.48
CA PHE A 175 -16.22 -23.28 -14.31
C PHE A 175 -16.41 -24.57 -15.13
N ARG A 176 -17.66 -25.02 -15.32
CA ARG A 176 -17.97 -26.23 -16.08
C ARG A 176 -17.44 -26.22 -17.52
N ALA A 177 -17.42 -25.05 -18.17
CA ALA A 177 -16.92 -24.93 -19.54
C ALA A 177 -15.39 -25.17 -19.59
N PHE A 178 -14.68 -24.59 -18.63
CA PHE A 178 -13.24 -24.81 -18.42
C PHE A 178 -12.91 -26.26 -18.11
N PHE A 179 -13.69 -26.89 -17.24
CA PHE A 179 -13.49 -28.28 -16.85
C PHE A 179 -13.70 -29.26 -18.01
N ALA A 180 -14.79 -29.09 -18.78
CA ALA A 180 -15.04 -29.91 -19.97
C ALA A 180 -13.95 -29.75 -21.03
N PHE A 181 -13.46 -28.52 -21.24
CA PHE A 181 -12.35 -28.27 -22.17
C PHE A 181 -11.04 -28.89 -21.67
N GLY A 182 -10.76 -28.84 -20.37
CA GLY A 182 -9.57 -29.45 -19.77
C GLY A 182 -9.52 -30.98 -19.92
N LEU A 183 -10.67 -31.66 -19.81
CA LEU A 183 -10.77 -33.11 -20.02
C LEU A 183 -10.56 -33.56 -21.47
N ILE A 184 -10.78 -32.67 -22.43
CA ILE A 184 -10.66 -32.95 -23.88
C ILE A 184 -9.33 -32.41 -24.44
N SER A 185 -8.51 -31.76 -23.61
CA SER A 185 -7.24 -31.17 -24.03
C SER A 185 -6.21 -32.24 -24.40
N ASP A 186 -5.31 -31.92 -25.33
CA ASP A 186 -4.19 -32.78 -25.72
C ASP A 186 -3.08 -32.84 -24.65
N ASP A 187 -3.16 -32.02 -23.59
CA ASP A 187 -2.20 -32.01 -22.50
C ASP A 187 -2.54 -33.06 -21.44
N SER A 188 -1.78 -34.16 -21.44
CA SER A 188 -1.93 -35.27 -20.49
C SER A 188 -1.93 -34.84 -19.02
N ILE A 189 -1.16 -33.81 -18.65
CA ILE A 189 -1.06 -33.36 -17.24
C ILE A 189 -2.33 -32.60 -16.83
N LEU A 190 -2.87 -31.80 -17.75
CA LEU A 190 -4.11 -31.07 -17.52
C LEU A 190 -5.30 -32.02 -17.41
N VAL A 191 -5.35 -33.05 -18.26
CA VAL A 191 -6.38 -34.09 -18.19
C VAL A 191 -6.31 -34.83 -16.86
N GLU A 192 -5.10 -35.23 -16.42
CA GLU A 192 -4.90 -35.88 -15.12
C GLU A 192 -5.40 -35.02 -13.95
N TYR A 193 -5.08 -33.72 -13.95
CA TYR A 193 -5.56 -32.80 -12.92
C TYR A 193 -7.08 -32.64 -12.90
N CYS A 194 -7.71 -32.55 -14.07
CA CYS A 194 -9.16 -32.51 -14.19
C CYS A 194 -9.80 -33.83 -13.73
N LEU A 195 -9.21 -34.97 -14.08
CA LEU A 195 -9.67 -36.28 -13.62
C LEU A 195 -9.58 -36.40 -12.09
N ASN A 196 -8.52 -35.90 -11.48
CA ASN A 196 -8.35 -35.89 -10.02
C ASN A 196 -9.43 -35.05 -9.30
N LEU A 197 -9.96 -34.01 -9.94
CA LEU A 197 -11.04 -33.17 -9.42
C LEU A 197 -12.44 -33.69 -9.76
N THR A 198 -12.55 -34.70 -10.63
CA THR A 198 -13.84 -35.24 -11.07
C THR A 198 -14.68 -35.81 -9.92
N PRO A 199 -14.13 -36.58 -8.96
CA PRO A 199 -14.90 -37.11 -7.84
C PRO A 199 -15.59 -36.01 -7.03
N ASP A 200 -14.88 -34.90 -6.78
CA ASP A 200 -15.38 -33.78 -5.98
C ASP A 200 -16.45 -32.97 -6.72
N LEU A 201 -16.40 -32.91 -8.05
CA LEU A 201 -17.43 -32.27 -8.86
C LEU A 201 -18.70 -33.14 -8.98
N MET A 202 -18.54 -34.47 -8.93
CA MET A 202 -19.64 -35.44 -9.02
C MET A 202 -20.43 -35.54 -7.71
N THR A 203 -19.83 -35.22 -6.57
CA THR A 203 -20.50 -35.20 -5.25
C THR A 203 -21.41 -33.97 -5.04
N VAL A 204 -21.23 -32.91 -5.83
CA VAL A 204 -22.03 -31.66 -5.76
C VAL A 204 -23.46 -31.83 -6.34
N GLY A 205 -23.73 -32.90 -7.10
CA GLY A 205 -25.10 -33.31 -7.47
C GLY A 205 -25.23 -33.96 -8.85
N VAL A 206 -26.20 -34.88 -8.99
CA VAL A 206 -26.45 -35.68 -10.22
C VAL A 206 -26.78 -34.80 -11.44
N ASP A 207 -27.43 -33.67 -11.24
CA ASP A 207 -27.75 -32.69 -12.29
C ASP A 207 -26.50 -31.99 -12.88
N GLN A 208 -25.42 -31.88 -12.09
CA GLN A 208 -24.16 -31.29 -12.54
C GLN A 208 -23.39 -32.26 -13.45
N ALA A 209 -23.38 -33.55 -13.09
CA ALA A 209 -22.79 -34.61 -13.90
C ALA A 209 -23.44 -34.68 -15.30
N LYS A 210 -24.77 -34.60 -15.35
CA LYS A 210 -25.53 -34.58 -16.60
C LYS A 210 -25.16 -33.39 -17.49
N ARG A 211 -25.17 -32.18 -16.94
CA ARG A 211 -24.81 -30.96 -17.70
C ARG A 211 -23.34 -30.91 -18.12
N LEU A 212 -22.45 -31.46 -17.31
CA LEU A 212 -21.04 -31.61 -17.69
C LEU A 212 -20.89 -32.59 -18.85
N SER A 213 -21.59 -33.73 -18.82
CA SER A 213 -21.58 -34.70 -19.92
C SER A 213 -22.14 -34.08 -21.21
N GLU A 214 -23.18 -33.23 -21.13
CA GLU A 214 -23.72 -32.49 -22.28
C GLU A 214 -22.67 -31.52 -22.87
N ASN A 215 -21.92 -30.82 -22.02
CA ASN A 215 -20.82 -29.93 -22.44
C ASN A 215 -19.64 -30.69 -23.07
N ILE A 216 -19.25 -31.84 -22.51
CA ILE A 216 -18.22 -32.70 -23.06
C ILE A 216 -18.66 -33.23 -24.43
N VAL A 217 -19.89 -33.72 -24.55
CA VAL A 217 -20.47 -34.20 -25.81
C VAL A 217 -20.56 -33.08 -26.86
N ALA A 218 -20.91 -31.85 -26.45
CA ALA A 218 -20.94 -30.70 -27.36
C ALA A 218 -19.54 -30.39 -27.93
N VAL A 219 -18.49 -30.42 -27.10
CA VAL A 219 -17.12 -30.20 -27.55
C VAL A 219 -16.62 -31.35 -28.42
N VAL A 220 -16.93 -32.61 -28.06
CA VAL A 220 -16.53 -33.79 -28.84
C VAL A 220 -17.23 -33.85 -30.20
N LYS A 221 -18.55 -33.63 -30.29
CA LYS A 221 -19.30 -33.67 -31.57
C LYS A 221 -18.79 -32.64 -32.59
N ASN A 222 -18.39 -31.47 -32.10
CA ASN A 222 -17.83 -30.42 -32.95
C ASN A 222 -16.42 -30.74 -33.44
N SER A 223 -15.74 -31.67 -32.78
CA SER A 223 -14.38 -32.10 -33.11
C SER A 223 -14.34 -33.32 -34.04
N SER A 224 -15.50 -33.96 -34.31
CA SER A 224 -15.65 -35.20 -35.09
C SER A 224 -16.45 -35.05 -36.39
N SER A 225 -16.90 -33.84 -36.77
CA SER A 225 -17.70 -33.60 -37.99
C SER A 225 -16.90 -33.66 -39.31
N VAL A 226 -15.71 -34.26 -39.30
CA VAL A 226 -14.79 -34.29 -40.45
C VAL A 226 -14.86 -35.61 -41.25
N ASP A 227 -15.47 -36.69 -40.74
CA ASP A 227 -15.33 -38.03 -41.38
C ASP A 227 -16.60 -38.66 -42.00
N GLU A 228 -17.75 -37.98 -42.04
CA GLU A 228 -18.97 -38.55 -42.65
C GLU A 228 -19.47 -37.76 -43.89
N THR A 229 -18.73 -37.82 -45.00
CA THR A 229 -19.29 -37.46 -46.33
C THR A 229 -18.81 -38.39 -47.45
N THR A 230 -19.17 -39.67 -47.38
CA THR A 230 -19.31 -40.51 -48.59
C THR A 230 -20.44 -41.53 -48.44
N SER A 231 -21.69 -41.13 -48.70
CA SER A 231 -22.68 -42.02 -49.34
C SER A 231 -23.92 -41.25 -49.79
N SER A 232 -23.91 -40.83 -51.05
CA SER A 232 -25.09 -40.36 -51.78
C SER A 232 -25.96 -41.55 -52.18
N ALA A 233 -27.19 -41.65 -51.65
CA ALA A 233 -28.18 -42.63 -52.10
C ALA A 233 -29.26 -41.96 -52.97
N SER A 234 -29.15 -42.19 -54.27
CA SER A 234 -30.11 -41.87 -55.33
C SER A 234 -31.44 -42.61 -55.14
N LYS A 235 -32.58 -41.95 -55.39
CA LYS A 235 -33.87 -42.63 -55.61
C LYS A 235 -34.52 -42.21 -56.93
N SER A 236 -34.70 -43.23 -57.77
CA SER A 236 -35.22 -43.25 -59.13
C SER A 236 -36.75 -43.06 -59.20
N LYS A 237 -37.22 -42.23 -60.14
CA LYS A 237 -38.64 -42.14 -60.57
C LYS A 237 -38.92 -43.23 -61.61
N ARG A 238 -40.04 -43.94 -61.47
CA ARG A 238 -40.59 -44.89 -62.47
C ARG A 238 -41.59 -44.15 -63.38
N LEU A 239 -41.57 -44.45 -64.68
CA LEU A 239 -42.59 -44.07 -65.67
C LEU A 239 -43.14 -45.36 -66.30
N SER A 240 -44.46 -45.49 -66.37
CA SER A 240 -45.19 -46.55 -67.08
C SER A 240 -45.95 -45.95 -68.25
N GLY A 241 -45.75 -46.45 -69.47
CA GLY A 241 -46.50 -46.09 -70.67
C GLY A 241 -46.91 -47.35 -71.42
N GLN A 242 -48.22 -47.48 -71.68
CA GLN A 242 -48.88 -48.65 -72.26
C GLN A 242 -49.23 -48.34 -73.72
N PHE A 243 -48.82 -49.21 -74.65
CA PHE A 243 -49.10 -49.11 -76.09
C PHE A 243 -50.22 -50.09 -76.47
N VAL A 244 -51.15 -49.67 -77.32
CA VAL A 244 -52.16 -50.54 -77.97
C VAL A 244 -52.13 -50.27 -79.48
N LEU A 245 -52.05 -51.34 -80.28
CA LEU A 245 -52.15 -51.31 -81.75
C LEU A 245 -53.60 -51.62 -82.22
N PRO A 246 -54.08 -51.05 -83.34
CA PRO A 246 -55.34 -51.43 -83.97
C PRO A 246 -55.19 -52.51 -85.06
N ASN A 247 -56.15 -53.44 -85.12
CA ASN A 247 -56.25 -54.52 -86.09
C ASN A 247 -57.05 -54.07 -87.33
N TYR A 248 -56.54 -54.29 -88.54
CA TYR A 248 -57.26 -54.15 -89.81
C TYR A 248 -57.13 -55.47 -90.55
N PHE A 249 -58.24 -56.18 -90.81
CA PHE A 249 -58.47 -57.03 -91.99
C PHE A 249 -59.90 -57.57 -91.96
N HIS A 250 -60.73 -57.12 -92.91
CA HIS A 250 -61.80 -57.92 -93.48
C HIS A 250 -61.85 -57.62 -94.98
N THR A 251 -61.48 -58.61 -95.79
CA THR A 251 -61.65 -58.62 -97.24
C THR A 251 -62.87 -59.47 -97.58
N ASP A 252 -63.70 -58.91 -98.45
CA ASP A 252 -64.91 -59.49 -99.02
C ASP A 252 -64.66 -60.82 -99.76
N SER A 253 -65.58 -61.77 -99.58
CA SER A 253 -65.70 -63.01 -100.37
C SER A 253 -67.09 -63.04 -101.01
N SER A 254 -67.27 -62.34 -102.14
CA SER A 254 -68.51 -62.37 -102.92
C SER A 254 -68.30 -62.76 -104.40
N GLU A 255 -67.06 -63.01 -104.84
CA GLU A 255 -66.78 -63.36 -106.25
C GLU A 255 -66.80 -64.88 -106.54
N SER A 256 -66.89 -65.75 -105.52
CA SER A 256 -67.00 -67.21 -105.72
C SER A 256 -68.40 -67.67 -106.13
N ALA A 257 -69.45 -66.91 -105.81
CA ALA A 257 -70.84 -67.33 -106.02
C ALA A 257 -71.26 -67.34 -107.51
N ALA A 258 -70.68 -66.45 -108.32
CA ALA A 258 -71.01 -66.34 -109.75
C ALA A 258 -70.35 -67.43 -110.61
N ILE A 259 -69.26 -68.05 -110.13
CA ILE A 259 -68.58 -69.14 -110.83
C ILE A 259 -69.31 -70.48 -110.59
N ASP A 260 -69.88 -70.67 -109.39
CA ASP A 260 -70.66 -71.87 -109.04
C ASP A 260 -72.02 -71.95 -109.77
N GLU A 261 -72.62 -70.81 -110.12
CA GLU A 261 -73.87 -70.76 -110.87
C GLU A 261 -73.68 -71.14 -112.36
N LEU A 262 -72.50 -70.84 -112.93
CA LEU A 262 -72.13 -71.24 -114.29
C LEU A 262 -71.73 -72.73 -114.39
N ILE A 263 -71.20 -73.31 -113.32
CA ILE A 263 -70.93 -74.77 -113.24
C ILE A 263 -72.24 -75.56 -113.12
N LYS A 264 -73.28 -74.99 -112.49
CA LYS A 264 -74.62 -75.59 -112.43
C LYS A 264 -75.36 -75.55 -113.77
N SER A 265 -75.17 -74.52 -114.60
CA SER A 265 -75.74 -74.49 -115.95
C SER A 265 -74.99 -75.40 -116.94
N PHE A 266 -73.76 -75.81 -116.63
CA PHE A 266 -72.96 -76.76 -117.42
C PHE A 266 -73.38 -78.24 -117.22
N LYS A 267 -73.99 -78.58 -116.08
CA LYS A 267 -74.45 -79.95 -115.76
C LYS A 267 -75.89 -80.25 -116.16
N ALA A 268 -76.68 -79.24 -116.49
CA ALA A 268 -78.03 -79.39 -117.04
C ALA A 268 -77.97 -79.40 -118.57
N GLY A 269 -77.67 -80.57 -119.14
CA GLY A 269 -77.41 -80.74 -120.57
C GLY A 269 -78.50 -80.19 -121.48
N ASN A 270 -78.11 -79.32 -122.41
CA ASN A 270 -78.84 -79.08 -123.65
C ASN A 270 -77.85 -78.71 -124.77
N LEU A 271 -77.38 -79.74 -125.50
CA LEU A 271 -76.50 -79.62 -126.65
C LEU A 271 -77.32 -79.28 -127.90
N GLN A 272 -77.44 -78.00 -128.28
CA GLN A 272 -77.68 -77.62 -129.68
C GLN A 272 -77.02 -76.26 -130.02
N SER A 273 -76.34 -76.22 -131.17
CA SER A 273 -75.81 -75.06 -131.93
C SER A 273 -74.49 -74.38 -131.49
N GLY A 274 -73.37 -74.89 -132.02
CA GLY A 274 -71.99 -74.50 -131.70
C GLY A 274 -71.50 -73.11 -132.13
N ASN A 275 -72.29 -72.28 -132.84
CA ASN A 275 -71.83 -70.96 -133.31
C ASN A 275 -72.25 -69.78 -132.42
N ILE A 276 -73.26 -69.92 -131.57
CA ILE A 276 -73.67 -68.88 -130.60
C ILE A 276 -72.73 -68.88 -129.38
N MET A 277 -72.22 -70.06 -129.02
CA MET A 277 -71.31 -70.27 -127.89
C MET A 277 -69.97 -69.54 -128.10
N MET A 278 -69.44 -69.53 -129.32
CA MET A 278 -68.16 -68.86 -129.62
C MET A 278 -68.27 -67.34 -129.48
N SER A 279 -69.36 -66.73 -129.96
CA SER A 279 -69.60 -65.28 -129.84
C SER A 279 -69.78 -64.85 -128.39
N GLN A 280 -70.55 -65.61 -127.59
CA GLN A 280 -70.74 -65.30 -126.18
C GLN A 280 -69.44 -65.46 -125.38
N VAL A 281 -68.61 -66.45 -125.72
CA VAL A 281 -67.29 -66.64 -125.11
C VAL A 281 -66.36 -65.48 -125.47
N ILE A 282 -66.35 -65.03 -126.73
CA ILE A 282 -65.58 -63.85 -127.16
C ILE A 282 -66.04 -62.59 -126.42
N ASP A 283 -67.35 -62.32 -126.34
CA ASP A 283 -67.90 -61.17 -125.61
C ASP A 283 -67.55 -61.20 -124.11
N VAL A 284 -67.52 -62.39 -123.50
CA VAL A 284 -67.09 -62.57 -122.10
C VAL A 284 -65.60 -62.25 -121.96
N TYR A 285 -64.75 -62.71 -122.88
CA TYR A 285 -63.32 -62.41 -122.87
C TYR A 285 -63.03 -60.94 -123.18
N GLU A 286 -63.75 -60.29 -124.09
CA GLU A 286 -63.63 -58.86 -124.40
C GLU A 286 -64.07 -57.99 -123.22
N ARG A 287 -65.21 -58.31 -122.58
CA ARG A 287 -65.62 -57.65 -121.34
C ARG A 287 -64.60 -57.84 -120.22
N LYS A 288 -64.00 -59.04 -120.10
CA LYS A 288 -62.93 -59.29 -119.14
C LYS A 288 -61.67 -58.50 -119.46
N LEU A 289 -61.29 -58.38 -120.74
CA LEU A 289 -60.15 -57.57 -121.17
C LEU A 289 -60.38 -56.08 -120.87
N ALA A 290 -61.57 -55.56 -121.18
CA ALA A 290 -61.95 -54.18 -120.87
C ALA A 290 -61.98 -53.91 -119.35
N ALA A 291 -62.50 -54.86 -118.56
CA ALA A 291 -62.48 -54.78 -117.11
C ALA A 291 -61.04 -54.84 -116.55
N LEU A 292 -60.17 -55.68 -117.13
CA LEU A 292 -58.75 -55.73 -116.76
C LEU A 292 -58.01 -54.44 -117.14
N GLN A 293 -58.29 -53.87 -118.30
CA GLN A 293 -57.72 -52.57 -118.73
C GLN A 293 -58.22 -51.42 -117.83
N MET A 294 -59.48 -51.43 -117.42
CA MET A 294 -59.99 -50.46 -116.44
C MET A 294 -59.35 -50.65 -115.07
N LYS A 295 -59.22 -51.90 -114.58
CA LYS A 295 -58.50 -52.20 -113.33
C LYS A 295 -57.03 -51.78 -113.42
N GLU A 296 -56.37 -52.01 -114.55
CA GLU A 296 -54.99 -51.57 -114.78
C GLU A 296 -54.87 -50.04 -114.76
N LYS A 297 -55.79 -49.31 -115.41
CA LYS A 297 -55.85 -47.85 -115.33
C LYS A 297 -56.07 -47.36 -113.90
N GLN A 298 -57.02 -47.94 -113.17
CA GLN A 298 -57.29 -47.62 -111.77
C GLN A 298 -56.07 -47.89 -110.88
N VAL A 299 -55.42 -49.06 -111.04
CA VAL A 299 -54.20 -49.41 -110.30
C VAL A 299 -53.07 -48.44 -110.66
N ASN A 300 -52.89 -48.07 -111.93
CA ASN A 300 -51.89 -47.10 -112.34
C ASN A 300 -52.16 -45.69 -111.79
N GLU A 301 -53.42 -45.27 -111.71
CA GLU A 301 -53.83 -44.02 -111.08
C GLU A 301 -53.57 -44.03 -109.58
N VAL A 302 -53.96 -45.11 -108.88
CA VAL A 302 -53.67 -45.31 -107.46
C VAL A 302 -52.17 -45.35 -107.20
N LEU A 303 -51.39 -46.02 -108.05
CA LEU A 303 -49.92 -46.06 -107.95
C LEU A 303 -49.33 -44.65 -108.12
N ARG A 304 -49.81 -43.87 -109.10
CA ARG A 304 -49.36 -42.48 -109.29
C ARG A 304 -49.74 -41.60 -108.11
N ALA A 305 -50.96 -41.74 -107.57
CA ALA A 305 -51.41 -41.02 -106.39
C ALA A 305 -50.57 -41.38 -105.15
N ASN A 306 -50.30 -42.66 -104.94
CA ASN A 306 -49.48 -43.15 -103.82
C ASN A 306 -48.03 -42.66 -103.94
N LYS A 307 -47.43 -42.65 -105.14
CA LYS A 307 -46.09 -42.07 -105.36
C LYS A 307 -46.04 -40.57 -105.03
N LYS A 308 -47.06 -39.79 -105.42
CA LYS A 308 -47.15 -38.36 -105.08
C LYS A 308 -47.34 -38.15 -103.57
N ALA A 309 -48.20 -38.94 -102.94
CA ALA A 309 -48.42 -38.91 -101.49
C ALA A 309 -47.15 -39.29 -100.72
N LEU A 310 -46.39 -40.28 -101.20
CA LEU A 310 -45.10 -40.68 -100.63
C LEU A 310 -44.08 -39.53 -100.73
N GLN A 311 -43.93 -38.90 -101.90
CA GLN A 311 -43.04 -37.75 -102.07
C GLN A 311 -43.44 -36.57 -101.17
N GLN A 312 -44.74 -36.34 -100.96
CA GLN A 312 -45.22 -35.30 -100.05
C GLN A 312 -44.92 -35.67 -98.59
N ASN A 313 -45.09 -36.93 -98.21
CA ASN A 313 -44.75 -37.44 -96.88
C ASN A 313 -43.25 -37.30 -96.60
N ASP A 314 -42.39 -37.69 -97.56
CA ASP A 314 -40.94 -37.55 -97.44
C ASP A 314 -40.52 -36.08 -97.21
N ARG A 315 -41.13 -35.13 -97.93
CA ARG A 315 -40.91 -33.69 -97.70
C ARG A 315 -41.34 -33.26 -96.31
N LEU A 316 -42.49 -33.74 -95.82
CA LEU A 316 -42.97 -33.44 -94.47
C LEU A 316 -42.05 -34.05 -93.41
N LEU A 317 -41.52 -35.26 -93.62
CA LEU A 317 -40.58 -35.89 -92.70
C LEU A 317 -39.29 -35.08 -92.59
N ILE A 318 -38.70 -34.66 -93.72
CA ILE A 318 -37.49 -33.83 -93.72
C ILE A 318 -37.74 -32.50 -93.03
N ASN A 319 -38.87 -31.82 -93.31
CA ASN A 319 -39.20 -30.55 -92.65
C ASN A 319 -39.42 -30.71 -91.15
N ASN A 320 -40.12 -31.76 -90.71
CA ASN A 320 -40.31 -32.04 -89.29
C ASN A 320 -39.00 -32.39 -88.59
N GLN A 321 -38.10 -33.14 -89.25
CA GLN A 321 -36.77 -33.43 -88.72
C GLN A 321 -35.93 -32.16 -88.58
N ASN A 322 -35.92 -31.29 -89.59
CA ASN A 322 -35.19 -30.02 -89.54
C ASN A 322 -35.75 -29.09 -88.44
N SER A 323 -37.07 -28.92 -88.37
CA SER A 323 -37.71 -28.11 -87.32
C SER A 323 -37.43 -28.66 -85.92
N ARG A 324 -37.43 -29.99 -85.76
CA ARG A 324 -37.06 -30.64 -84.51
C ARG A 324 -35.59 -30.39 -84.17
N GLN A 325 -34.68 -30.50 -85.13
CA GLN A 325 -33.25 -30.24 -84.92
C GLN A 325 -32.99 -28.78 -84.55
N GLU A 326 -33.68 -27.83 -85.19
CA GLU A 326 -33.61 -26.41 -84.85
C GLU A 326 -34.11 -26.15 -83.43
N ALA A 327 -35.25 -26.72 -83.05
CA ALA A 327 -35.78 -26.63 -81.69
C ALA A 327 -34.84 -27.28 -80.65
N GLU A 328 -34.22 -28.41 -80.98
CA GLU A 328 -33.24 -29.07 -80.11
C GLU A 328 -31.97 -28.22 -79.95
N ASN A 329 -31.48 -27.61 -81.03
CA ASN A 329 -30.33 -26.70 -81.00
C ASN A 329 -30.64 -25.42 -80.19
N GLU A 330 -31.82 -24.82 -80.37
CA GLU A 330 -32.26 -23.68 -79.59
C GLU A 330 -32.41 -24.03 -78.10
N ALA A 331 -32.99 -25.19 -77.78
CA ALA A 331 -33.10 -25.67 -76.41
C ALA A 331 -31.72 -25.89 -75.75
N VAL A 332 -30.73 -26.41 -76.49
CA VAL A 332 -29.35 -26.51 -76.00
C VAL A 332 -28.75 -25.12 -75.74
N LYS A 333 -28.94 -24.17 -76.66
CA LYS A 333 -28.45 -22.79 -76.50
C LYS A 333 -29.08 -22.11 -75.29
N LEU A 334 -30.40 -22.20 -75.12
CA LEU A 334 -31.12 -21.64 -73.98
C LEU A 334 -30.67 -22.27 -72.66
N ARG A 335 -30.46 -23.59 -72.61
CA ARG A 335 -29.89 -24.27 -71.44
C ARG A 335 -28.50 -23.75 -71.09
N SER A 336 -27.64 -23.53 -72.09
CA SER A 336 -26.29 -22.99 -71.84
C SER A 336 -26.32 -21.56 -71.29
N LEU A 337 -27.19 -20.70 -71.81
CA LEU A 337 -27.38 -19.33 -71.33
C LEU A 337 -27.97 -19.30 -69.91
N LEU A 338 -28.92 -20.20 -69.63
CA LEU A 338 -29.49 -20.35 -68.29
C LEU A 338 -28.39 -20.73 -67.29
N HIS A 339 -27.59 -21.75 -67.59
CA HIS A 339 -26.48 -22.15 -66.73
C HIS A 339 -25.44 -21.04 -66.52
N GLU A 340 -25.13 -20.26 -67.55
CA GLU A 340 -24.21 -19.12 -67.39
C GLU A 340 -24.81 -18.03 -66.50
N SER A 341 -26.11 -17.76 -66.65
CA SER A 341 -26.85 -16.80 -65.81
C SER A 341 -26.91 -17.26 -64.35
N GLU A 342 -27.27 -18.53 -64.10
CA GLU A 342 -27.28 -19.16 -62.78
C GLU A 342 -25.90 -19.07 -62.12
N ARG A 343 -24.83 -19.38 -62.87
CA ARG A 343 -23.46 -19.30 -62.37
C ARG A 343 -23.03 -17.87 -62.05
N LYS A 344 -23.47 -16.87 -62.84
CA LYS A 344 -23.21 -15.45 -62.54
C LYS A 344 -23.97 -15.02 -61.29
N SER A 345 -25.24 -15.41 -61.18
CA SER A 345 -26.09 -15.14 -60.02
C SER A 345 -25.48 -15.72 -58.74
N GLU A 346 -25.03 -16.97 -58.77
CA GLU A 346 -24.38 -17.63 -57.64
C GLU A 346 -23.08 -16.92 -57.23
N LYS A 347 -22.24 -16.52 -58.20
CA LYS A 347 -21.02 -15.73 -57.92
C LYS A 347 -21.34 -14.39 -57.27
N THR A 348 -22.38 -13.69 -57.73
CA THR A 348 -22.80 -12.42 -57.12
C THR A 348 -23.38 -12.62 -55.73
N PHE A 349 -24.14 -13.69 -55.52
CA PHE A 349 -24.70 -14.04 -54.22
C PHE A 349 -23.59 -14.34 -53.20
N VAL A 350 -22.58 -15.13 -53.58
CA VAL A 350 -21.43 -15.39 -52.71
C VAL A 350 -20.67 -14.11 -52.38
N LYS A 351 -20.43 -13.21 -53.35
CA LYS A 351 -19.78 -11.92 -53.07
C LYS A 351 -20.59 -11.02 -52.14
N LEU A 352 -21.92 -11.03 -52.29
CA LEU A 352 -22.82 -10.27 -51.43
C LEU A 352 -22.79 -10.82 -49.99
N THR A 353 -22.90 -12.14 -49.82
CA THR A 353 -22.88 -12.75 -48.49
C THR A 353 -21.53 -12.59 -47.80
N THR A 354 -20.40 -12.63 -48.53
CA THR A 354 -19.10 -12.32 -47.95
C THR A 354 -18.99 -10.85 -47.52
N ALA A 355 -19.49 -9.92 -48.34
CA ALA A 355 -19.48 -8.50 -47.98
C ALA A 355 -20.40 -8.20 -46.78
N GLU A 356 -21.56 -8.84 -46.69
CA GLU A 356 -22.47 -8.73 -45.53
C GLU A 356 -21.82 -9.26 -44.25
N GLN A 357 -21.09 -10.37 -44.33
CA GLN A 357 -20.30 -10.90 -43.21
C GLN A 357 -19.20 -9.93 -42.79
N GLU A 358 -18.46 -9.36 -43.74
CA GLU A 358 -17.43 -8.34 -43.47
C GLU A 358 -18.03 -7.11 -42.78
N ILE A 359 -19.16 -6.58 -43.28
CA ILE A 359 -19.88 -5.46 -42.65
C ILE A 359 -20.31 -5.80 -41.23
N ALA A 360 -20.81 -7.01 -40.98
CA ALA A 360 -21.20 -7.44 -39.65
C ALA A 360 -20.00 -7.51 -38.69
N THR A 361 -18.85 -8.02 -39.16
CA THR A 361 -17.62 -8.05 -38.36
C THR A 361 -17.07 -6.66 -38.07
N LEU A 362 -17.03 -5.76 -39.06
CA LEU A 362 -16.60 -4.38 -38.89
C LEU A 362 -17.54 -3.61 -37.95
N THR A 363 -18.85 -3.83 -38.08
CA THR A 363 -19.84 -3.22 -37.17
C THR A 363 -19.61 -3.64 -35.73
N LYS A 364 -19.32 -4.93 -35.50
CA LYS A 364 -18.97 -5.44 -34.16
C LYS A 364 -17.68 -4.79 -33.62
N GLN A 365 -16.66 -4.64 -34.46
CA GLN A 365 -15.41 -3.97 -34.08
C GLN A 365 -15.63 -2.49 -33.74
N VAL A 366 -16.44 -1.77 -34.53
CA VAL A 366 -16.78 -0.36 -34.27
C VAL A 366 -17.55 -0.21 -32.96
N LEU A 367 -18.46 -1.14 -32.64
CA LEU A 367 -19.17 -1.14 -31.35
C LEU A 367 -18.19 -1.38 -30.19
N GLN A 368 -17.29 -2.34 -30.31
CA GLN A 368 -16.26 -2.60 -29.29
C GLN A 368 -15.36 -1.38 -29.07
N LEU A 369 -14.84 -0.77 -30.15
CA LEU A 369 -14.01 0.43 -30.05
C LEU A 369 -14.76 1.60 -29.42
N ASN A 370 -16.07 1.72 -29.66
CA ASN A 370 -16.88 2.75 -29.01
C ASN A 370 -17.07 2.49 -27.50
N GLU A 371 -17.13 1.24 -27.06
CA GLU A 371 -17.15 0.88 -25.64
C GLU A 371 -15.79 1.20 -25.00
N ASP A 372 -14.69 0.80 -25.64
CA ASP A 372 -13.33 1.08 -25.17
C ASP A 372 -13.08 2.59 -25.06
N ILE A 373 -13.54 3.40 -26.04
CA ILE A 373 -13.46 4.86 -25.99
C ILE A 373 -14.25 5.44 -24.80
N LYS A 374 -15.42 4.87 -24.48
CA LYS A 374 -16.22 5.31 -23.32
C LYS A 374 -15.50 4.99 -22.02
N GLU A 375 -14.91 3.80 -21.90
CA GLU A 375 -14.11 3.41 -20.74
C GLU A 375 -12.87 4.31 -20.59
N CYS A 376 -12.11 4.53 -21.66
CA CYS A 376 -10.98 5.45 -21.64
C CYS A 376 -11.38 6.87 -21.22
N LYS A 377 -12.53 7.38 -21.69
CA LYS A 377 -13.06 8.69 -21.25
C LYS A 377 -13.38 8.72 -19.76
N ALA A 378 -13.99 7.66 -19.22
CA ALA A 378 -14.28 7.56 -17.79
C ALA A 378 -12.98 7.53 -16.96
N ILE A 379 -11.96 6.82 -17.43
CA ILE A 379 -10.64 6.78 -16.80
C ILE A 379 -9.99 8.17 -16.80
N ILE A 380 -10.02 8.89 -17.93
CA ILE A 380 -9.49 10.26 -18.03
C ILE A 380 -10.19 11.19 -17.03
N GLU A 381 -11.51 11.10 -16.89
CA GLU A 381 -12.25 11.95 -15.95
C GLU A 381 -11.88 11.64 -14.49
N SER A 382 -11.71 10.36 -14.14
CA SER A 382 -11.21 9.96 -12.82
C SER A 382 -9.79 10.49 -12.54
N TYR A 383 -8.91 10.50 -13.55
CA TYR A 383 -7.57 11.07 -13.40
C TYR A 383 -7.61 12.60 -13.22
N LYS A 384 -8.48 13.32 -13.93
CA LYS A 384 -8.67 14.76 -13.73
C LYS A 384 -9.18 15.09 -12.33
N GLU A 385 -10.10 14.29 -11.80
CA GLU A 385 -10.58 14.46 -10.42
C GLU A 385 -9.45 14.24 -9.40
N LYS A 386 -8.61 13.21 -9.62
CA LYS A 386 -7.42 12.97 -8.80
C LYS A 386 -6.41 14.12 -8.89
N GLU A 387 -6.17 14.64 -10.10
CA GLU A 387 -5.31 15.80 -10.34
C GLU A 387 -5.79 17.02 -9.55
N GLY A 388 -7.08 17.37 -9.66
CA GLY A 388 -7.68 18.46 -8.88
C GLY A 388 -7.58 18.25 -7.36
N ASN A 389 -7.75 17.01 -6.89
CA ASN A 389 -7.55 16.68 -5.47
C ASN A 389 -6.08 16.86 -5.03
N TYR A 390 -5.11 16.52 -5.87
CA TYR A 390 -3.69 16.75 -5.58
C TYR A 390 -3.33 18.24 -5.60
N GLU A 391 -3.86 19.02 -6.54
CA GLU A 391 -3.70 20.47 -6.55
C GLU A 391 -4.26 21.12 -5.28
N MET A 392 -5.44 20.69 -4.83
CA MET A 392 -6.02 21.16 -3.56
C MET A 392 -5.15 20.77 -2.36
N LYS A 393 -4.58 19.56 -2.33
CA LYS A 393 -3.63 19.15 -1.27
C LYS A 393 -2.35 19.99 -1.30
N ILE A 394 -1.79 20.25 -2.48
CA ILE A 394 -0.58 21.07 -2.65
C ILE A 394 -0.83 22.48 -2.12
N THR A 395 -1.94 23.11 -2.52
CA THR A 395 -2.28 24.46 -2.06
C THR A 395 -2.53 24.52 -0.56
N ASN A 396 -3.15 23.49 0.03
CA ASN A 396 -3.33 23.40 1.48
C ASN A 396 -1.99 23.23 2.22
N LEU A 397 -1.10 22.37 1.72
CA LEU A 397 0.24 22.19 2.29
C LEU A 397 1.09 23.46 2.18
N GLN A 398 0.99 24.19 1.07
CA GLN A 398 1.65 25.48 0.91
C GLN A 398 1.16 26.51 1.94
N LYS A 399 -0.16 26.59 2.17
CA LYS A 399 -0.73 27.46 3.22
C LYS A 399 -0.25 27.06 4.61
N ALA A 400 -0.28 25.77 4.95
CA ALA A 400 0.18 25.27 6.24
C ALA A 400 1.67 25.54 6.48
N LEU A 401 2.50 25.38 5.43
CA LEU A 401 3.92 25.72 5.48
C LEU A 401 4.13 27.21 5.74
N GLU A 402 3.36 28.08 5.09
CA GLU A 402 3.47 29.53 5.29
C GLU A 402 3.05 29.94 6.70
N THR A 403 1.96 29.37 7.23
CA THR A 403 1.56 29.57 8.63
C THR A 403 2.66 29.12 9.60
N SER A 404 3.23 27.93 9.39
CA SER A 404 4.31 27.41 10.24
C SER A 404 5.57 28.29 10.19
N LYS A 405 5.90 28.90 9.04
CA LYS A 405 7.00 29.87 8.94
C LYS A 405 6.73 31.14 9.74
N ILE A 406 5.50 31.65 9.70
CA ILE A 406 5.09 32.81 10.51
C ILE A 406 5.23 32.49 12.00
N ASP A 407 4.75 31.32 12.43
CA ASP A 407 4.85 30.87 13.83
C ASP A 407 6.32 30.75 14.27
N MET A 408 7.17 30.13 13.45
CA MET A 408 8.61 30.03 13.71
C MET A 408 9.28 31.42 13.85
N GLU A 409 8.90 32.39 13.02
CA GLU A 409 9.45 33.75 13.11
C GLU A 409 8.98 34.46 14.39
N SER A 410 7.72 34.26 14.77
CA SER A 410 7.19 34.78 16.04
C SER A 410 7.90 34.17 17.26
N GLU A 411 8.19 32.86 17.22
CA GLU A 411 8.91 32.16 18.29
C GLU A 411 10.36 32.65 18.43
N LYS A 412 11.04 32.92 17.31
CA LYS A 412 12.36 33.56 17.33
C LYS A 412 12.31 34.94 17.99
N GLU A 413 11.28 35.74 17.70
CA GLU A 413 11.14 37.05 18.32
C GLU A 413 10.91 36.93 19.84
N TYR A 414 10.06 36.00 20.28
CA TYR A 414 9.91 35.69 21.71
C TYR A 414 11.22 35.25 22.36
N HIS A 415 12.00 34.40 21.68
CA HIS A 415 13.31 33.97 22.17
C HIS A 415 14.29 35.15 22.29
N ASN A 416 14.30 36.07 21.32
CA ASN A 416 15.12 37.28 21.38
C ASN A 416 14.72 38.18 22.56
N VAL A 417 13.41 38.38 22.78
CA VAL A 417 12.91 39.15 23.94
C VAL A 417 13.30 38.48 25.25
N LEU A 418 13.13 37.16 25.37
CA LEU A 418 13.48 36.40 26.57
C LEU A 418 14.99 36.47 26.86
N ARG A 419 15.83 36.38 25.83
CA ARG A 419 17.29 36.54 25.96
C ARG A 419 17.66 37.93 26.47
N LYS A 420 17.08 39.00 25.91
CA LYS A 420 17.29 40.37 26.41
C LYS A 420 16.86 40.50 27.87
N HIS A 421 15.74 39.89 28.26
CA HIS A 421 15.28 39.87 29.66
C HIS A 421 16.26 39.14 30.59
N TYR A 422 16.79 38.00 30.14
CA TYR A 422 17.81 37.24 30.88
C TYR A 422 19.09 38.06 31.07
N ASP A 423 19.60 38.70 30.02
CA ASP A 423 20.78 39.56 30.10
C ASP A 423 20.56 40.75 31.05
N GLN A 424 19.38 41.37 31.01
CA GLN A 424 19.02 42.43 31.96
C GLN A 424 18.99 41.93 33.41
N LEU A 425 18.42 40.75 33.65
CA LEU A 425 18.36 40.16 34.99
C LEU A 425 19.75 39.81 35.51
N LYS A 426 20.60 39.24 34.64
CA LYS A 426 22.00 38.94 34.93
C LYS A 426 22.76 40.21 35.31
N ASN A 427 22.64 41.28 34.52
CA ASN A 427 23.28 42.57 34.82
C ASN A 427 22.79 43.16 36.16
N LYS A 428 21.49 43.06 36.47
CA LYS A 428 20.94 43.49 37.77
C LYS A 428 21.50 42.65 38.92
N PHE A 429 21.62 41.34 38.73
CA PHE A 429 22.19 40.43 39.71
C PHE A 429 23.66 40.78 39.99
N GLU A 430 24.48 40.94 38.94
CA GLU A 430 25.89 41.33 39.06
C GLU A 430 26.03 42.69 39.75
N THR A 431 25.22 43.67 39.37
CA THR A 431 25.22 45.01 40.00
C THR A 431 24.84 44.94 41.48
N ASN A 432 23.80 44.18 41.83
CA ASN A 432 23.39 44.00 43.23
C ASN A 432 24.43 43.22 44.03
N SER A 433 25.05 42.20 43.44
CA SER A 433 26.12 41.43 44.09
C SER A 433 27.32 42.32 44.40
N CYS A 434 27.71 43.20 43.47
CA CYS A 434 28.78 44.19 43.72
C CYS A 434 28.41 45.18 44.82
N LYS A 435 27.16 45.68 44.86
CA LYS A 435 26.68 46.55 45.95
C LYS A 435 26.69 45.84 47.31
N LEU A 436 26.28 44.58 47.34
CA LEU A 436 26.28 43.77 48.55
C LEU A 436 27.71 43.58 49.08
N MET A 437 28.65 43.24 48.19
CA MET A 437 30.07 43.09 48.53
C MET A 437 30.65 44.38 49.11
N ASN A 438 30.38 45.54 48.49
CA ASN A 438 30.82 46.84 49.00
C ASN A 438 30.22 47.15 50.39
N ALA A 439 28.93 46.86 50.60
CA ALA A 439 28.28 47.06 51.89
C ALA A 439 28.86 46.13 52.97
N GLU A 440 29.22 44.89 52.62
CA GLU A 440 29.88 43.95 53.52
C GLU A 440 31.30 44.40 53.89
N GLU A 441 32.05 44.97 52.94
CA GLU A 441 33.35 45.60 53.20
C GLU A 441 33.22 46.82 54.13
N GLU A 442 32.23 47.69 53.92
CA GLU A 442 31.94 48.82 54.81
C GLU A 442 31.57 48.35 56.21
N LEU A 443 30.70 47.34 56.34
CA LEU A 443 30.35 46.74 57.64
C LEU A 443 31.60 46.20 58.34
N ASN A 444 32.48 45.49 57.62
CA ASN A 444 33.73 44.98 58.18
C ASN A 444 34.68 46.11 58.59
N ARG A 445 34.69 47.24 57.86
CA ARG A 445 35.46 48.43 58.22
C ARG A 445 34.92 49.09 59.49
N LEU A 446 33.60 49.28 59.56
CA LEU A 446 32.93 49.83 60.74
C LEU A 446 33.11 48.93 61.96
N ARG A 447 33.03 47.61 61.78
CA ARG A 447 33.26 46.63 62.85
C ARG A 447 34.68 46.66 63.39
N ARG A 448 35.68 46.91 62.53
CA ARG A 448 37.08 47.13 62.95
C ARG A 448 37.21 48.43 63.74
N SER A 449 36.65 49.52 63.22
CA SER A 449 36.66 50.83 63.91
C SER A 449 35.94 50.78 65.26
N LEU A 450 34.82 50.06 65.36
CA LEU A 450 34.10 49.87 66.62
C LEU A 450 34.97 49.11 67.63
N LYS A 451 35.65 48.03 67.21
CA LYS A 451 36.58 47.29 68.08
C LYS A 451 37.76 48.15 68.55
N GLU A 452 38.32 48.98 67.67
CA GLU A 452 39.37 49.94 68.04
C GLU A 452 38.86 50.93 69.10
N LYS A 453 37.65 51.47 68.92
CA LYS A 453 37.01 52.36 69.89
C LYS A 453 36.68 51.67 71.21
N ASP A 454 36.25 50.41 71.20
CA ASP A 454 36.04 49.62 72.41
C ASP A 454 37.36 49.42 73.18
N VAL A 455 38.48 49.15 72.48
CA VAL A 455 39.81 49.04 73.11
C VAL A 455 40.26 50.39 73.68
N GLU A 456 40.06 51.50 72.95
CA GLU A 456 40.34 52.86 73.47
C GLU A 456 39.50 53.17 74.72
N LEU A 457 38.19 52.88 74.68
CA LEU A 457 37.29 53.07 75.82
C LEU A 457 37.72 52.22 77.02
N GLN A 458 38.07 50.95 76.81
CA GLN A 458 38.60 50.10 77.88
C GLN A 458 39.90 50.66 78.47
N GLY A 459 40.78 51.20 77.62
CA GLY A 459 42.00 51.90 78.05
C GLY A 459 41.70 53.14 78.89
N HIS A 460 40.72 53.96 78.49
CA HIS A 460 40.25 55.10 79.26
C HIS A 460 39.63 54.68 80.59
N LEU A 461 38.84 53.62 80.61
CA LEU A 461 38.21 53.09 81.82
C LEU A 461 39.27 52.63 82.84
N ASN A 462 40.28 51.89 82.39
CA ASN A 462 41.41 51.47 83.23
C ASN A 462 42.20 52.67 83.76
N ALA A 463 42.46 53.68 82.91
CA ALA A 463 43.16 54.90 83.32
C ALA A 463 42.34 55.71 84.35
N GLU A 464 41.02 55.74 84.21
CA GLU A 464 40.12 56.37 85.18
C GLU A 464 40.11 55.61 86.51
N GLU A 465 40.12 54.27 86.50
CA GLU A 465 40.28 53.44 87.71
C GLU A 465 41.63 53.69 88.39
N GLU A 466 42.75 53.74 87.64
CA GLU A 466 44.08 54.07 88.18
C GLU A 466 44.10 55.47 88.81
N LEU A 467 43.50 56.47 88.15
CA LEU A 467 43.37 57.82 88.70
C LEU A 467 42.50 57.84 89.96
N ALA A 468 41.42 57.07 90.02
CA ALA A 468 40.58 56.96 91.20
C ALA A 468 41.35 56.36 92.40
N VAL A 469 42.15 55.32 92.18
CA VAL A 469 43.03 54.75 93.21
C VAL A 469 44.08 55.77 93.66
N ALA A 470 44.72 56.47 92.72
CA ALA A 470 45.71 57.50 93.04
C ALA A 470 45.11 58.67 93.83
N ASN A 471 43.88 59.10 93.48
CA ASN A 471 43.17 60.13 94.22
C ASN A 471 42.82 59.66 95.64
N LYS A 472 42.37 58.42 95.80
CA LYS A 472 42.10 57.84 97.12
C LYS A 472 43.36 57.80 97.99
N GLN A 473 44.51 57.41 97.42
CA GLN A 473 45.78 57.45 98.15
C GLN A 473 46.14 58.88 98.58
N LYS A 474 45.97 59.86 97.68
CA LYS A 474 46.18 61.27 98.02
C LYS A 474 45.23 61.75 99.13
N GLU A 475 43.97 61.34 99.12
CA GLU A 475 43.01 61.65 100.19
C GLU A 475 43.45 61.05 101.54
N GLU A 476 43.96 59.82 101.54
CA GLU A 476 44.52 59.18 102.74
C GLU A 476 45.78 59.91 103.25
N ASP A 477 46.68 60.31 102.35
CA ASP A 477 47.88 61.08 102.68
C ASP A 477 47.51 62.47 103.24
N ILE A 478 46.53 63.15 102.65
CA ILE A 478 45.98 64.42 103.15
C ILE A 478 45.43 64.21 104.56
N SER A 479 44.64 63.16 104.80
CA SER A 479 44.10 62.87 106.14
C SER A 479 45.21 62.61 107.18
N CYS A 480 46.30 61.95 106.79
CA CYS A 480 47.45 61.73 107.68
C CYS A 480 48.17 63.05 107.99
N LEU A 481 48.39 63.89 106.97
CA LEU A 481 48.97 65.21 107.12
C LEU A 481 48.11 66.12 108.00
N GLU A 482 46.78 66.10 107.83
CA GLU A 482 45.83 66.82 108.68
C GLU A 482 45.95 66.38 110.15
N LYS A 483 46.01 65.07 110.43
CA LYS A 483 46.25 64.55 111.78
C LYS A 483 47.60 65.00 112.35
N ASN A 484 48.64 65.06 111.54
CA ASN A 484 49.96 65.54 111.97
C ASN A 484 49.97 67.04 112.25
N VAL A 485 49.29 67.84 111.42
CA VAL A 485 49.10 69.28 111.66
C VAL A 485 48.35 69.51 112.96
N GLU A 486 47.32 68.72 113.25
CA GLU A 486 46.57 68.83 114.51
C GLU A 486 47.43 68.48 115.73
N LYS A 487 48.21 67.40 115.68
CA LYS A 487 49.19 67.09 116.73
C LYS A 487 50.21 68.20 116.94
N LEU A 488 50.69 68.82 115.85
CA LEU A 488 51.62 69.95 115.95
C LEU A 488 50.96 71.17 116.59
N ARG A 489 49.66 71.42 116.33
CA ARG A 489 48.88 72.46 117.01
C ARG A 489 48.73 72.18 118.51
N GLU A 490 48.39 70.95 118.89
CA GLU A 490 48.31 70.53 120.30
C GLU A 490 49.65 70.73 121.01
N ASN A 491 50.76 70.30 120.39
CA ASN A 491 52.11 70.51 120.94
C ASN A 491 52.44 72.00 121.10
N LEU A 492 52.06 72.84 120.14
CA LEU A 492 52.25 74.29 120.20
C LEU A 492 51.47 74.90 121.38
N GLN A 493 50.25 74.44 121.62
CA GLN A 493 49.42 74.89 122.73
C GLN A 493 50.02 74.53 124.10
N VAL A 494 50.59 73.33 124.24
CA VAL A 494 51.31 72.90 125.45
C VAL A 494 52.54 73.78 125.69
N LEU A 495 53.35 74.01 124.65
CA LEU A 495 54.51 74.90 124.72
C LEU A 495 54.13 76.34 125.10
N GLU A 496 52.99 76.85 124.63
CA GLU A 496 52.47 78.15 125.04
C GLU A 496 52.00 78.19 126.50
N GLN A 497 51.43 77.11 127.02
CA GLN A 497 51.09 76.98 128.45
C GLN A 497 52.36 76.94 129.32
N ASP A 498 53.36 76.17 128.93
CA ASP A 498 54.65 76.11 129.64
C ASP A 498 55.36 77.47 129.65
N LYS A 499 55.32 78.19 128.52
CA LYS A 499 55.83 79.56 128.43
C LYS A 499 55.14 80.50 129.41
N LYS A 500 53.80 80.43 129.55
CA LYS A 500 53.05 81.25 130.52
C LYS A 500 53.42 80.91 131.96
N MET A 501 53.56 79.62 132.30
CA MET A 501 53.97 79.20 133.64
C MET A 501 55.37 79.70 133.99
N LEU A 502 56.33 79.59 133.05
CA LEU A 502 57.68 80.12 133.24
C LEU A 502 57.69 81.64 133.39
N GLN A 503 56.88 82.37 132.62
CA GLN A 503 56.74 83.82 132.77
C GLN A 503 56.19 84.21 134.15
N GLN A 504 55.18 83.50 134.66
CA GLN A 504 54.62 83.76 135.98
C GLN A 504 55.64 83.49 137.09
N LYS A 505 56.39 82.38 136.98
CA LYS A 505 57.46 82.03 137.92
C LYS A 505 58.62 83.05 137.90
N ASN A 506 58.88 83.67 136.76
CA ASN A 506 59.89 84.73 136.65
C ASN A 506 59.40 86.04 137.31
N ALA A 507 58.12 86.38 137.17
CA ALA A 507 57.52 87.52 137.85
C ALA A 507 57.56 87.39 139.38
N ASP A 508 57.35 86.19 139.91
CA ASP A 508 57.43 85.90 141.35
C ASP A 508 58.87 86.03 141.92
N LEU A 509 59.89 85.79 141.10
CA LEU A 509 61.30 85.96 141.50
C LEU A 509 61.74 87.43 141.50
N GLU A 510 61.18 88.25 140.61
CA GLU A 510 61.46 89.70 140.55
C GLU A 510 60.91 90.44 141.77
N THR A 511 59.73 90.05 142.29
CA THR A 511 59.13 90.63 143.50
C THR A 511 59.94 90.28 144.76
N ASP A 512 60.40 89.04 144.92
CA ASP A 512 61.22 88.59 146.06
C ASP A 512 62.60 89.28 146.10
N SER A 513 63.18 89.58 144.93
CA SER A 513 64.43 90.35 144.82
C SER A 513 64.24 91.83 145.20
N SER A 514 63.07 92.41 144.89
CA SER A 514 62.71 93.79 145.23
C SER A 514 62.58 93.99 146.76
N GLU A 515 61.97 93.04 147.47
CA GLU A 515 61.79 93.11 148.94
C GLU A 515 63.10 92.96 149.72
N LYS A 516 64.05 92.15 149.22
CA LYS A 516 65.38 92.03 149.84
C LYS A 516 66.23 93.29 149.68
N SER A 517 66.04 94.04 148.59
CA SER A 517 66.74 95.30 148.30
C SER A 517 66.34 96.45 149.24
N THR A 518 65.06 96.53 149.62
CA THR A 518 64.58 97.55 150.57
C THR A 518 65.06 97.27 151.99
N CYS A 519 65.13 96.01 152.41
CA CYS A 519 65.65 95.60 153.72
C CYS A 519 67.14 95.97 153.93
N ILE A 520 67.97 95.86 152.88
CA ILE A 520 69.39 96.23 152.92
C ILE A 520 69.58 97.75 153.09
N LYS A 521 68.72 98.57 152.46
CA LYS A 521 68.78 100.03 152.59
C LYS A 521 68.52 100.50 154.03
N ASP A 522 67.58 99.86 154.74
CA ASP A 522 67.24 100.22 156.12
C ASP A 522 68.36 99.87 157.12
N LEU A 523 69.08 98.76 156.91
CA LEU A 523 70.24 98.38 157.72
C LEU A 523 71.44 99.31 157.51
N THR A 524 71.63 99.78 156.27
CA THR A 524 72.73 100.69 155.91
C THR A 524 72.59 102.06 156.58
N ASN A 525 71.37 102.58 156.69
CA ASN A 525 71.10 103.86 157.37
C ASN A 525 71.31 103.81 158.89
N LYS A 526 71.10 102.65 159.53
CA LYS A 526 71.37 102.47 160.97
C LYS A 526 72.87 102.44 161.28
N LEU A 527 73.69 101.85 160.40
CA LEU A 527 75.15 101.82 160.55
C LEU A 527 75.77 103.21 160.46
N LYS A 528 75.32 104.02 159.50
CA LYS A 528 75.80 105.40 159.30
C LYS A 528 75.59 106.29 160.52
N ASN A 529 74.48 106.08 161.24
CA ASN A 529 74.11 106.87 162.42
C ASN A 529 74.93 106.49 163.68
N MET A 530 75.48 105.27 163.73
CA MET A 530 76.39 104.84 164.80
C MET A 530 77.83 105.31 164.57
N GLU A 531 78.26 105.44 163.31
CA GLU A 531 79.59 105.99 162.95
C GLU A 531 79.75 107.47 163.36
N GLU A 532 78.70 108.29 163.21
CA GLU A 532 78.73 109.71 163.60
C GLU A 532 78.83 109.94 165.12
N ASN A 533 78.33 109.00 165.93
CA ASN A 533 78.44 109.08 167.39
C ASN A 533 79.86 108.69 167.89
N ILE A 534 80.57 107.81 167.16
CA ILE A 534 81.96 107.46 167.46
C ILE A 534 82.91 108.62 167.11
N ALA A 535 82.65 109.36 166.04
CA ALA A 535 83.45 110.53 165.65
C ALA A 535 83.45 111.64 166.72
N LYS A 536 82.36 111.82 167.47
CA LYS A 536 82.27 112.81 168.55
C LYS A 536 83.07 112.42 169.80
N PHE A 537 83.22 111.13 170.10
CA PHE A 537 84.05 110.66 171.23
C PHE A 537 85.56 110.84 170.99
N ASN A 538 86.00 110.80 169.72
CA ASN A 538 87.42 111.02 169.39
C ASN A 538 87.89 112.47 169.61
N GLN A 539 86.98 113.46 169.58
CA GLN A 539 87.35 114.86 169.82
C GLN A 539 87.61 115.16 171.32
N ILE A 540 87.02 114.37 172.23
CA ILE A 540 87.30 114.44 173.68
C ILE A 540 88.69 113.85 174.00
N THR A 541 89.18 112.91 173.18
CA THR A 541 90.50 112.27 173.39
C THR A 541 91.67 113.20 173.04
N GLN A 542 91.48 114.18 172.15
CA GLN A 542 92.56 115.09 171.76
C GLN A 542 92.86 116.20 172.79
N VAL A 543 91.98 116.39 173.79
CA VAL A 543 92.23 117.27 174.94
C VAL A 543 93.15 116.61 175.99
N ILE A 544 93.35 115.29 175.94
CA ILE A 544 94.18 114.57 176.92
C ILE A 544 95.66 114.43 176.47
N HIS A 545 95.97 114.59 175.17
CA HIS A 545 97.35 114.54 174.67
C HIS A 545 98.01 115.93 174.54
N GLN A 546 97.91 116.73 175.60
CA GLN A 546 98.75 117.92 175.84
C GLN A 546 99.74 117.75 177.02
N MET A 547 99.87 116.58 177.66
CA MET A 547 100.60 116.48 178.96
C MET A 547 101.74 115.44 179.14
N THR A 548 102.26 114.73 178.13
CA THR A 548 103.48 113.88 178.28
C THR A 548 104.16 113.63 176.91
N GLY A 549 105.46 113.89 176.76
CA GLY A 549 106.18 113.84 175.46
C GLY A 549 107.40 112.90 175.44
N GLU A 550 107.70 112.27 174.30
CA GLU A 550 108.77 112.66 173.34
C GLU A 550 108.79 111.73 172.09
N ALA A 551 109.09 112.34 170.94
CA ALA A 551 109.69 111.90 169.65
C ALA A 551 109.38 110.54 168.97
N VAL A 552 109.02 110.58 167.67
CA VAL A 552 109.88 110.36 166.46
C VAL A 552 108.98 110.26 165.20
N PRO A 553 109.44 110.71 164.00
CA PRO A 553 108.59 110.85 162.81
C PRO A 553 108.76 109.71 161.79
N PHE A 554 107.69 109.41 161.05
CA PHE A 554 107.61 109.04 159.62
C PHE A 554 106.09 109.03 159.30
N LYS A 555 105.66 109.45 158.11
CA LYS A 555 104.24 109.38 157.72
C LYS A 555 104.05 108.43 156.56
#